data_AF-A0A962JL15-F1
#
_entry.id   AF-A0A962JL15-F1
#
_cell.length_a   1.000
_cell.length_b   1.000
_cell.length_c   1.000
_cell.angle_alpha   90.00
_cell.angle_beta   90.00
_cell.angle_gamma   90.00
#
_symmetry.space_group_name_H-M   'P 1'
#
loop_
_entity.id
_entity.type
_entity.pdbx_description
1 polymer ?
#
loop_
_entity_poly.entity_id
_entity_poly.type
_entity_poly.pdbx_seq_one_letter_code
_entity_poly.pdbx_strand_id
1 'polypeptide(L)'
;NLPNRLSLWNHSDFELVANHDDSWPDSMVWDYARVNALTIVTKDADFSERMMLSEPPPRVVLLKIGNLRLAQLREFLLNTWPQIDELSTHYKLLIVKLDVIEGVA
;
A
#
# COMPACT_ATOMS: atom_id res chain seq x y z
N ASN A 1 1.06 -3.93 9.07
CA ASN A 1 0.04 -5.00 9.14
C ASN A 1 -1.35 -4.54 8.72
N LEU A 2 -1.77 -4.95 7.53
CA LEU A 2 -3.13 -4.81 7.03
C LEU A 2 -3.93 -6.10 7.28
N PRO A 3 -5.24 -6.02 7.56
CA PRO A 3 -6.02 -7.23 7.81
C PRO A 3 -6.18 -8.05 6.53
N ASN A 4 -5.73 -9.31 6.58
CA ASN A 4 -5.76 -10.28 5.48
C ASN A 4 -7.17 -10.79 5.12
N ARG A 5 -8.20 -10.51 5.93
CA ARG A 5 -9.60 -10.93 5.69
C ARG A 5 -10.46 -9.89 4.97
N LEU A 6 -9.87 -8.83 4.42
CA LEU A 6 -10.62 -7.89 3.59
C LEU A 6 -10.75 -8.46 2.18
N SER A 7 -11.99 -8.53 1.68
CA SER A 7 -12.29 -9.04 0.33
C SER A 7 -11.62 -8.25 -0.78
N LEU A 8 -11.26 -6.98 -0.52
CA LEU A 8 -10.51 -6.15 -1.45
C LEU A 8 -9.20 -6.81 -1.89
N TRP A 9 -8.48 -7.45 -0.96
CA TRP A 9 -7.21 -8.12 -1.25
C TRP A 9 -7.39 -9.50 -1.87
N ASN A 10 -8.62 -10.05 -1.86
CA ASN A 10 -8.92 -11.37 -2.41
C ASN A 10 -9.21 -11.27 -3.92
N HIS A 11 -8.37 -10.52 -4.64
CA HIS A 11 -8.40 -10.35 -6.09
C HIS A 11 -7.01 -10.69 -6.64
N SER A 12 -6.92 -11.09 -7.91
CA SER A 12 -5.66 -11.47 -8.57
C SER A 12 -4.61 -10.37 -8.60
N ASP A 13 -5.04 -9.12 -8.39
CA ASP A 13 -4.17 -7.94 -8.49
C ASP A 13 -3.42 -7.65 -7.18
N PHE A 14 -3.65 -8.46 -6.13
CA PHE A 14 -3.03 -8.28 -4.82
C PHE A 14 -2.24 -9.51 -4.39
N GLU A 15 -1.03 -9.26 -3.91
CA GLU A 15 -0.19 -10.24 -3.23
C GLU A 15 -0.01 -9.83 -1.77
N LEU A 16 -0.53 -10.64 -0.85
CA LEU A 16 -0.25 -10.45 0.57
C LEU A 16 1.13 -11.01 0.89
N VAL A 17 2.02 -10.20 1.47
CA VAL A 17 3.37 -10.64 1.90
C VAL A 17 3.31 -11.88 2.79
N ALA A 18 2.32 -11.97 3.68
CA ALA A 18 2.10 -13.12 4.55
C ALA A 18 1.79 -14.45 3.80
N ASN A 19 1.43 -14.39 2.52
CA ASN A 19 1.25 -15.59 1.69
C ASN A 19 2.57 -16.07 1.06
N HIS A 20 3.61 -15.22 1.04
CA HIS A 20 4.96 -15.60 0.64
C HIS A 20 5.70 -16.20 1.84
N ASP A 21 5.98 -15.37 2.85
CA ASP A 21 6.62 -15.75 4.12
C ASP A 21 6.48 -14.54 5.08
N ASP A 22 5.94 -14.77 6.28
CA ASP A 22 5.72 -13.72 7.27
C ASP A 22 7.02 -13.24 7.95
N SER A 23 8.14 -13.91 7.67
CA SER A 23 9.48 -13.55 8.15
C SER A 23 10.30 -12.68 7.19
N TRP A 24 9.75 -12.33 6.02
CA TRP A 24 10.46 -11.45 5.07
C TRP A 24 10.79 -10.10 5.70
N PRO A 25 12.07 -9.67 5.69
CA PRO A 25 12.42 -8.33 6.10
C PRO A 25 11.92 -7.30 5.06
N ASP A 26 11.70 -6.06 5.50
CA ASP A 26 11.23 -4.97 4.62
C ASP A 26 12.11 -4.77 3.39
N SER A 27 13.41 -5.07 3.50
CA SER A 27 14.33 -5.04 2.36
C SER A 27 13.95 -6.03 1.27
N MET A 28 13.56 -7.25 1.65
CA MET A 28 13.16 -8.30 0.72
C MET A 28 11.80 -7.99 0.09
N VAL A 29 10.83 -7.49 0.87
CA VAL A 29 9.53 -7.03 0.35
C VAL A 29 9.74 -5.94 -0.70
N TRP A 30 10.60 -4.97 -0.42
CA TRP A 30 10.92 -3.90 -1.34
C TRP A 30 11.57 -4.40 -2.63
N ASP A 31 12.59 -5.25 -2.51
CA ASP A 31 13.33 -5.74 -3.68
C ASP A 31 12.45 -6.64 -4.54
N TYR A 32 11.59 -7.46 -3.93
CA TYR A 32 10.58 -8.23 -4.64
C TYR A 32 9.60 -7.32 -5.40
N ALA A 33 9.05 -6.31 -4.73
CA ALA A 33 8.13 -5.36 -5.37
C ALA A 33 8.82 -4.56 -6.48
N ARG A 34 10.10 -4.20 -6.32
CA ARG A 34 10.91 -3.57 -7.37
C ARG A 34 11.02 -4.46 -8.60
N VAL A 35 11.48 -5.70 -8.42
CA VAL A 35 11.75 -6.65 -9.51
C VAL A 35 10.49 -6.96 -10.30
N ASN A 36 9.35 -7.04 -9.60
CA ASN A 36 8.05 -7.35 -10.20
C ASN A 36 7.23 -6.10 -10.59
N ALA A 37 7.81 -4.89 -10.49
CA ALA A 37 7.15 -3.62 -10.81
C ALA A 37 5.81 -3.39 -10.07
N LEU A 38 5.74 -3.80 -8.81
CA LEU A 38 4.54 -3.73 -7.97
C LEU A 38 4.42 -2.40 -7.20
N THR A 39 3.23 -2.16 -6.66
CA THR A 39 2.94 -1.09 -5.70
C THR A 39 2.80 -1.68 -4.30
N ILE A 40 3.54 -1.14 -3.34
CA ILE A 40 3.48 -1.57 -1.93
C ILE A 40 2.39 -0.77 -1.22
N VAL A 41 1.40 -1.46 -0.66
CA VAL A 41 0.33 -0.85 0.15
C VAL A 41 0.59 -1.16 1.61
N THR A 42 0.86 -0.15 2.43
CA THR A 42 1.32 -0.36 3.81
C THR A 42 0.83 0.72 4.79
N LYS A 43 0.92 0.42 6.08
CA LYS A 43 0.81 1.41 7.19
C LYS A 43 2.17 1.78 7.78
N ASP A 44 3.22 1.09 7.35
CA ASP A 44 4.57 1.26 7.87
C ASP A 44 5.24 2.45 7.18
N ALA A 45 5.71 3.41 7.98
CA ALA A 45 6.30 4.64 7.48
C ALA A 45 7.66 4.40 6.80
N ASP A 46 8.38 3.34 7.17
CA ASP A 46 9.73 3.06 6.68
C ASP A 46 9.77 2.88 5.15
N PHE A 47 8.71 2.31 4.56
CA PHE A 47 8.57 2.19 3.10
C PHE A 47 8.37 3.56 2.43
N SER A 48 7.62 4.47 3.06
CA SER A 48 7.44 5.81 2.51
C SER A 48 8.72 6.64 2.60
N GLU A 49 9.46 6.52 3.71
CA GLU A 49 10.76 7.18 3.89
C GLU A 49 11.77 6.66 2.87
N ARG A 50 11.81 5.34 2.64
CA ARG A 50 12.62 4.73 1.59
C ARG A 50 12.21 5.23 0.20
N MET A 51 10.92 5.39 -0.06
CA MET A 51 10.41 5.90 -1.34
C MET A 51 10.78 7.37 -1.58
N MET A 52 10.84 8.21 -0.54
CA MET A 52 11.30 9.59 -0.66
C MET A 52 12.74 9.69 -1.22
N LEU A 53 13.56 8.67 -0.96
CA LEU A 53 14.95 8.58 -1.41
C LEU A 53 15.14 7.69 -2.66
N SER A 54 14.05 7.19 -3.23
CA SER A 54 14.06 6.24 -4.36
C SER A 54 13.19 6.74 -5.52
N GLU A 55 13.34 6.08 -6.66
CA GLU A 55 12.46 6.22 -7.81
C GLU A 55 11.75 4.88 -8.10
N PRO A 56 10.51 4.91 -8.65
CA PRO A 56 9.82 3.68 -9.00
C PRO A 56 10.58 2.84 -10.03
N PRO A 57 10.44 1.50 -9.99
CA PRO A 57 9.68 0.71 -9.01
C PRO A 57 10.43 0.41 -7.69
N PRO A 58 9.70 0.05 -6.60
CA PRO A 58 8.24 -0.01 -6.49
C PRO A 58 7.63 1.38 -6.30
N ARG A 59 6.30 1.48 -6.42
CA ARG A 59 5.54 2.61 -5.88
C ARG A 59 5.04 2.31 -4.48
N VAL A 60 4.65 3.33 -3.72
CA VAL A 60 4.15 3.14 -2.35
C VAL A 60 2.81 3.85 -2.13
N VAL A 61 1.87 3.14 -1.49
CA VAL A 61 0.64 3.69 -0.93
C VAL A 61 0.70 3.53 0.58
N LEU A 62 0.83 4.65 1.29
CA LEU A 62 0.87 4.71 2.75
C LEU A 62 -0.50 5.06 3.32
N LEU A 63 -1.10 4.17 4.09
CA LEU A 63 -2.39 4.36 4.74
C LEU A 63 -2.22 5.02 6.13
N LYS A 64 -2.31 6.35 6.21
CA LYS A 64 -2.32 7.16 7.45
C LYS A 64 -3.74 7.41 7.96
N ILE A 65 -4.49 6.34 8.20
CA ILE A 65 -5.91 6.37 8.61
C ILE A 65 -6.16 5.96 10.07
N GLY A 66 -5.09 5.82 10.86
CA GLY A 66 -5.16 5.37 12.25
C GLY A 66 -5.70 3.94 12.42
N ASN A 67 -6.26 3.68 13.60
CA ASN A 67 -6.84 2.38 13.97
C ASN A 67 -8.35 2.40 13.78
N LEU A 68 -8.78 2.04 12.57
CA LEU A 68 -10.19 1.83 12.25
C LEU A 68 -10.64 0.42 12.65
N ARG A 69 -11.90 0.28 13.06
CA ARG A 69 -12.52 -1.06 13.16
C ARG A 69 -12.58 -1.68 11.77
N LEU A 70 -12.55 -3.01 11.69
CA LEU A 70 -12.51 -3.73 10.41
C LEU A 70 -13.64 -3.32 9.45
N ALA A 71 -14.86 -3.10 9.96
CA ALA A 71 -15.99 -2.66 9.16
C ALA A 71 -15.77 -1.26 8.56
N GLN A 72 -15.29 -0.30 9.37
CA GLN A 72 -14.99 1.06 8.92
C GLN A 72 -13.84 1.09 7.93
N LEU A 73 -12.79 0.28 8.16
CA LEU A 73 -11.68 0.14 7.24
C LEU A 73 -12.14 -0.40 5.88
N ARG A 74 -13.01 -1.41 5.90
CA ARG A 74 -13.57 -1.98 4.67
C ARG A 74 -14.35 -0.94 3.88
N GLU A 75 -15.27 -0.25 4.54
CA GLU A 75 -16.09 0.79 3.91
C GLU A 75 -15.22 1.92 3.34
N PHE A 76 -14.26 2.41 4.14
CA PHE A 76 -13.31 3.43 3.70
C PHE A 76 -12.54 2.99 2.46
N LEU A 77 -11.92 1.80 2.49
CA LEU A 77 -11.13 1.32 1.38
C LEU A 77 -11.99 1.06 0.14
N LEU A 78 -13.17 0.44 0.25
CA LEU A 78 -14.04 0.20 -0.91
C LEU A 78 -14.45 1.50 -1.62
N ASN A 79 -14.71 2.57 -0.86
CA ASN A 79 -15.10 3.85 -1.42
C ASN A 79 -13.92 4.64 -2.01
N THR A 80 -12.72 4.47 -1.45
CA THR A 80 -11.53 5.27 -1.80
C THR A 80 -10.61 4.56 -2.78
N TRP A 81 -10.70 3.23 -2.90
CA TRP A 81 -9.79 2.42 -3.70
C TRP A 81 -9.72 2.82 -5.18
N PRO A 82 -10.84 3.10 -5.88
CA PRO A 82 -10.76 3.50 -7.28
C PRO A 82 -9.88 4.74 -7.51
N GLN A 83 -9.95 5.70 -6.59
CA GLN A 83 -9.12 6.90 -6.65
C GLN A 83 -7.66 6.62 -6.31
N ILE A 84 -7.40 5.75 -5.33
CA ILE A 84 -6.03 5.32 -4.97
C ILE A 84 -5.38 4.62 -6.16
N ASP A 85 -6.11 3.72 -6.82
CA ASP A 85 -5.63 2.94 -7.94
C ASP A 85 -5.22 3.84 -9.12
N GLU A 86 -6.11 4.75 -9.52
CA GLU A 86 -5.85 5.74 -10.58
C GLU A 86 -4.61 6.59 -10.24
N LEU A 87 -4.59 7.23 -9.08
CA LEU A 87 -3.51 8.12 -8.66
C LEU A 87 -2.18 7.38 -8.49
N SER A 88 -2.20 6.09 -8.13
CA SER A 88 -0.99 5.31 -7.91
C SER A 88 -0.19 5.15 -9.20
N THR A 89 -0.79 5.32 -10.37
CA THR A 89 -0.06 5.26 -11.65
C THR A 89 0.78 6.52 -11.89
N HIS A 90 0.39 7.64 -11.29
CA HIS A 90 0.95 8.98 -11.53
C HIS A 90 1.94 9.45 -10.47
N TYR A 91 1.81 8.97 -9.24
CA TYR A 91 2.64 9.39 -8.12
C TYR A 91 3.52 8.25 -7.65
N LYS A 92 4.75 8.59 -7.27
CA LYS A 92 5.70 7.62 -6.74
C LYS A 92 5.34 7.18 -5.32
N LEU A 93 4.75 8.10 -4.55
CA LEU A 93 4.21 7.86 -3.22
C LEU A 93 2.83 8.51 -3.07
N LEU A 94 1.85 7.74 -2.60
CA LEU A 94 0.58 8.24 -2.11
C LEU A 94 0.51 8.15 -0.59
N ILE A 95 0.05 9.21 0.06
CA ILE A 95 -0.27 9.24 1.48
C ILE A 95 -1.79 9.39 1.62
N VAL A 96 -2.44 8.32 2.06
CA VAL A 96 -3.90 8.24 2.18
C VAL A 96 -4.31 8.52 3.62
N LYS A 97 -5.01 9.63 3.84
CA LYS A 97 -5.64 10.01 5.11
C LYS A 97 -7.17 9.81 4.99
N LEU A 98 -7.91 10.05 6.07
CA LEU A 98 -9.37 9.85 6.08
C LEU A 98 -10.13 10.86 5.19
N ASP A 99 -9.53 12.03 4.98
CA ASP A 99 -10.13 13.20 4.35
C ASP A 99 -9.40 13.64 3.07
N VAL A 100 -8.18 13.14 2.85
CA VAL A 100 -7.34 13.56 1.72
C VAL A 100 -6.39 12.46 1.26
N ILE A 101 -6.09 12.45 -0.03
CA ILE A 101 -5.00 11.68 -0.63
C ILE A 101 -3.94 12.68 -1.14
N GLU A 102 -2.73 12.57 -0.62
CA GLU A 102 -1.59 13.41 -1.01
C GLU A 102 -0.65 12.60 -1.90
N GLY A 103 -0.28 13.15 -3.06
CA GLY A 103 0.66 12.52 -4.00
C GLY A 103 2.01 13.22 -4.00
N VAL A 104 3.09 12.43 -4.01
CA VAL A 104 4.46 12.87 -4.23
C VAL A 104 4.90 12.37 -5.60
N ALA A 105 5.36 13.30 -6.45
CA ALA A 105 5.85 13.01 -7.79
C ALA A 105 7.21 12.32 -7.73
#